data_AF-A0A7G7BIY1-F1
#
_entry.id   AF-A0A7G7BIY1-F1
#
_cell.length_a   1.000
_cell.length_b   1.000
_cell.length_c   1.000
_cell.angle_alpha   90.00
_cell.angle_beta   90.00
_cell.angle_gamma   90.00
#
_symmetry.space_group_name_H-M   'P 1'
#
loop_
_entity.id
_entity.type
_entity.pdbx_description
1 polymer ?
#
loop_
_entity_poly.entity_id
_entity_poly.type
_entity_poly.pdbx_seq_one_letter_code
_entity_poly.pdbx_strand_id
1 'polypeptide(L)' 'MTHVERIADLDALPAGSAIEILDKRGSVRRKDAAGNWTDAAKPAGTTWNTWTYVNTRRYGARVIERNP' A
#
# COMPACT_ATOMS: atom_id res chain seq x y z
N MET A 1 7.03 -8.79 10.62
CA MET A 1 6.66 -7.66 9.75
C MET A 1 7.54 -7.70 8.51
N THR A 2 6.95 -7.61 7.32
CA THR A 2 7.65 -7.76 6.03
C THR A 2 7.92 -6.38 5.43
N HIS A 3 9.16 -6.12 5.01
CA HIS A 3 9.56 -4.91 4.30
C HIS A 3 9.40 -5.11 2.78
N VAL A 4 8.91 -4.10 2.07
CA VAL A 4 8.68 -4.11 0.62
C VAL A 4 9.28 -2.85 -0.02
N GLU A 5 10.23 -3.02 -0.95
CA GLU A 5 10.82 -1.91 -1.73
C GLU A 5 10.54 -2.04 -3.24
N ARG A 6 10.33 -3.28 -3.72
CA ARG A 6 10.04 -3.52 -5.13
C ARG A 6 8.54 -3.39 -5.39
N ILE A 7 8.20 -2.65 -6.44
CA ILE A 7 6.82 -2.49 -6.89
C ILE A 7 6.16 -3.84 -7.18
N ALA A 8 6.90 -4.82 -7.73
CA ALA A 8 6.36 -6.15 -8.02
C ALA A 8 5.94 -6.91 -6.74
N ASP A 9 6.73 -6.81 -5.66
CA ASP A 9 6.39 -7.44 -4.39
C ASP A 9 5.18 -6.77 -3.72
N LEU A 10 5.08 -5.44 -3.87
CA LEU A 10 3.91 -4.67 -3.42
C LEU A 10 2.66 -5.07 -4.20
N ASP A 11 2.79 -5.19 -5.52
CA ASP A 11 1.67 -5.53 -6.41
C ASP A 11 1.20 -6.97 -6.22
N ALA A 12 2.09 -7.88 -5.83
CA ALA A 12 1.74 -9.26 -5.51
C ALA A 12 0.98 -9.42 -4.17
N LEU A 13 0.84 -8.35 -3.36
CA LEU A 13 0.08 -8.45 -2.11
C LEU A 13 -1.40 -8.75 -2.40
N PRO A 14 -2.04 -9.64 -1.63
CA PRO A 14 -3.44 -9.98 -1.81
C PRO A 14 -4.35 -8.80 -1.45
N ALA A 15 -5.55 -8.79 -2.04
CA ALA A 15 -6.61 -7.87 -1.65
C ALA A 15 -6.89 -7.98 -0.14
N GLY A 16 -7.19 -6.86 0.50
CA GLY A 16 -7.32 -6.76 1.96
C GLY A 16 -6.01 -6.49 2.69
N SER A 17 -4.85 -6.59 2.02
CA SER A 17 -3.57 -6.23 2.65
C SER A 17 -3.51 -4.75 3.01
N ALA A 18 -2.83 -4.43 4.10
CA ALA A 18 -2.53 -3.08 4.51
C ALA A 18 -1.02 -2.87 4.65
N ILE A 19 -0.55 -1.72 4.19
CA ILE A 19 0.83 -1.29 4.29
C ILE A 19 0.93 0.08 4.94
N GLU A 20 2.09 0.34 5.51
CA GLU A 20 2.54 1.67 5.92
C GLU A 20 3.72 2.08 5.04
N ILE A 21 3.61 3.24 4.38
CA ILE A 21 4.71 3.84 3.65
C ILE A 21 5.70 4.42 4.66
N LEU A 22 6.98 4.10 4.49
CA LEU A 22 8.05 4.56 5.40
C LEU A 22 8.53 5.99 5.09
N ASP A 23 7.62 6.83 4.60
CA ASP A 23 7.86 8.26 4.47
C ASP A 23 7.78 8.93 5.85
N LYS A 24 8.10 10.23 5.93
CA LYS A 24 8.02 10.98 7.20
C LYS A 24 6.60 11.04 7.80
N ARG A 25 5.57 10.66 7.06
CA ARG A 25 4.16 10.75 7.46
C ARG A 25 3.62 9.42 7.97
N GLY A 26 4.24 8.29 7.66
CA GLY A 26 3.74 6.95 8.03
C GLY A 26 2.41 6.65 7.33
N SER A 27 2.28 7.02 6.06
CA SER A 27 0.98 6.96 5.37
C SER A 27 0.50 5.51 5.19
N VAL A 28 -0.71 5.19 5.69
CA VAL A 28 -1.30 3.84 5.57
C VAL A 28 -2.11 3.70 4.28
N ARG A 29 -1.95 2.56 3.60
CA ARG A 29 -2.72 2.21 2.40
C ARG A 29 -3.31 0.81 2.52
N ARG A 30 -4.53 0.63 2.02
CA ARG A 30 -5.21 -0.67 1.96
C ARG A 30 -5.46 -1.08 0.53
N LYS A 31 -5.26 -2.35 0.22
CA LYS A 31 -5.56 -2.92 -1.09
C LYS A 31 -7.02 -3.36 -1.12
N ASP A 32 -7.82 -2.78 -2.01
CA ASP A 32 -9.24 -3.12 -2.14
C ASP A 32 -9.45 -4.45 -2.89
N ALA A 33 -10.70 -4.88 -2.97
CA ALA A 33 -11.09 -6.12 -3.65
C ALA A 33 -10.82 -6.10 -5.17
N ALA A 34 -10.67 -4.92 -5.77
CA ALA A 34 -10.30 -4.73 -7.18
C ALA A 34 -8.78 -4.63 -7.39
N GLY A 35 -7.99 -4.76 -6.32
CA GLY A 35 -6.53 -4.71 -6.36
C GLY A 35 -5.94 -3.29 -6.30
N ASN A 36 -6.74 -2.25 -6.07
CA ASN A 36 -6.25 -0.88 -5.99
C ASN A 36 -5.84 -0.50 -4.57
N TRP A 37 -4.84 0.37 -4.47
CA TRP A 37 -4.45 1.02 -3.23
C TRP A 37 -5.37 2.17 -2.90
N THR A 38 -5.87 2.21 -1.68
CA THR A 38 -6.83 3.20 -1.19
C THR A 38 -6.36 3.82 0.12
N ASP A 39 -6.87 5.01 0.42
CA ASP A 39 -6.69 5.72 1.68
C ASP A 39 -8.05 5.84 2.36
N ALA A 40 -8.17 5.33 3.59
CA ALA A 40 -9.42 5.34 4.35
C ALA A 40 -9.92 6.76 4.68
N ALA A 41 -9.04 7.77 4.64
CA ALA A 41 -9.41 9.17 4.85
C ALA A 41 -9.89 9.87 3.57
N LYS A 42 -10.02 9.16 2.45
CA LYS A 42 -10.46 9.71 1.16
C LYS A 42 -11.83 9.17 0.77
N PRO A 43 -12.58 9.91 -0.07
CA PRO A 43 -13.89 9.43 -0.55
C PRO A 43 -13.80 8.04 -1.17
N ALA A 44 -14.82 7.22 -0.94
CA ALA A 44 -14.91 5.88 -1.51
C ALA A 44 -14.75 5.92 -3.03
N GLY A 45 -13.99 4.97 -3.58
CA GLY A 45 -13.64 4.92 -5.00
C GLY A 45 -12.40 5.74 -5.40
N THR A 46 -11.82 6.55 -4.50
CA THR A 46 -10.56 7.24 -4.78
C THR A 46 -9.39 6.27 -4.71
N THR A 47 -8.72 6.02 -5.84
CA THR A 47 -7.54 5.16 -5.91
C THR A 47 -6.24 5.95 -5.80
N TRP A 48 -5.22 5.33 -5.23
CA TRP A 48 -3.92 5.92 -4.91
C TRP A 48 -2.76 5.07 -5.47
N ASN A 49 -3.00 4.29 -6.51
CA ASN A 49 -2.03 3.36 -7.11
C ASN A 49 -0.69 4.04 -7.40
N THR A 50 -0.69 5.05 -8.27
CA THR A 50 0.53 5.77 -8.67
C THR A 50 1.30 6.31 -7.48
N TRP A 51 0.61 6.97 -6.54
CA TRP A 51 1.24 7.53 -5.35
C TRP A 51 1.86 6.43 -4.48
N THR A 52 1.14 5.32 -4.28
CA THR A 52 1.57 4.22 -3.42
C THR A 52 2.79 3.49 -4.01
N TYR A 53 2.79 3.19 -5.31
CA TYR A 53 3.93 2.57 -5.98
C TYR A 53 5.17 3.47 -5.98
N VAL A 54 5.00 4.76 -6.30
CA VAL A 54 6.11 5.73 -6.31
C VAL A 54 6.73 5.87 -4.92
N ASN A 55 5.91 6.01 -3.88
CA ASN A 55 6.44 6.18 -2.52
C ASN A 55 7.03 4.89 -1.95
N THR A 56 6.45 3.72 -2.26
CA THR A 56 7.05 2.42 -1.88
C THR A 56 8.42 2.24 -2.52
N ARG A 57 8.56 2.56 -3.82
CA ARG A 57 9.88 2.50 -4.48
C ARG A 57 10.89 3.49 -3.87
N ARG A 58 10.44 4.66 -3.44
CA ARG A 58 11.31 5.74 -2.94
C ARG A 58 11.73 5.56 -1.49
N TYR A 59 10.83 5.08 -0.64
CA TYR A 59 11.01 5.05 0.82
C TYR A 59 10.89 3.65 1.42
N GLY A 60 10.41 2.67 0.65
CA GLY A 60 9.98 1.38 1.18
C GLY A 60 8.58 1.46 1.81
N ALA A 61 8.03 0.28 2.06
CA ALA A 61 6.79 0.07 2.77
C ALA A 61 6.91 -1.10 3.73
N ARG A 62 6.14 -1.05 4.81
CA ARG A 62 6.02 -2.14 5.78
C ARG A 62 4.63 -2.74 5.67
N VAL A 63 4.54 -4.05 5.48
CA VAL A 63 3.27 -4.78 5.57
C VAL A 63 2.87 -4.85 7.04
N ILE A 64 1.72 -4.23 7.35
CA ILE A 64 1.14 -4.19 8.70
C ILE A 64 0.00 -5.20 8.83
N GLU A 65 -0.67 -5.54 7.72
CA GLU A 65 -1.68 -6.59 7.64
C GLU A 65 -1.52 -7.33 6.31
N ARG A 66 -1.44 -8.65 6.37
CA ARG A 66 -1.44 -9.50 5.18
C ARG A 66 -2.66 -10.40 5.27
N ASN A 67 -3.65 -10.12 4.43
CA ASN A 67 -4.79 -11.01 4.28
C ASN A 67 -4.26 -12.35 3.71
N PRO A 68 -4.63 -13.52 4.27
CA PRO A 68 -4.20 -14.81 3.75
C PRO A 68 -4.62 -15.07 2.30
#